data_AF-A0A534WAW6-F1
#
_entry.id   AF-A0A534WAW6-F1
#
_cell.length_a   1.000
_cell.length_b   1.000
_cell.length_c   1.000
_cell.angle_alpha   90.00
_cell.angle_beta   90.00
_cell.angle_gamma   90.00
#
_symmetry.space_group_name_H-M   'P 1'
#
loop_
_entity.id
_entity.type
_entity.pdbx_description
1 polymer ?
#
loop_
_entity_poly.entity_id
_entity_poly.type
_entity_poly.pdbx_seq_one_letter_code
_entity_poly.pdbx_strand_id
1 'polypeptide(L)'
;MRLGSSPVLLLLCACGNLSNEDVAFLEAIPQKQQLHVAIPQGSTSQNLCTNGAADVYASAKSTGTSINAGVDDIVALVDAIRKVTPTTRDVDSRTWGPFPDKDHAGVFIQVVMSRELDASRTPWRFIYTISAARPPGAYLPILEGEFFGAQASNGIGRITLHFENSTALGINKPTDPTFPARIFYDLSGDPRTISLDLTAGVNAFGLISFDYSWAGYADGHGQFDYAFPDAKSGCTDEVTTFFNAQGAGRDVFRARCGSLLYGDVKQCWDAGGCLTFVDDPFGFTPACLGLPCILGTLAQCPAGI
;
A
#
# COMPACT_ATOMS: atom_id res chain seq x y z
N MET A 1 11.03 -10.18 4.02
CA MET A 1 11.62 -9.36 2.94
C MET A 1 13.14 -9.32 3.10
N ARG A 2 13.86 -10.18 2.39
CA ARG A 2 15.22 -9.88 1.94
C ARG A 2 15.13 -9.98 0.44
N LEU A 3 14.95 -8.83 -0.20
CA LEU A 3 15.37 -8.68 -1.58
C LEU A 3 16.82 -9.14 -1.59
N GLY A 4 17.12 -10.24 -2.27
CA GLY A 4 18.48 -10.43 -2.77
C GLY A 4 18.74 -9.21 -3.64
N SER A 5 19.56 -8.29 -3.15
CA SER A 5 20.01 -7.11 -3.88
C SER A 5 20.76 -7.60 -5.12
N SER A 6 20.04 -7.86 -6.20
CA SER A 6 20.64 -8.28 -7.47
C SER A 6 20.24 -7.27 -8.53
N PRO A 7 21.22 -6.58 -9.11
CA PRO A 7 20.98 -5.45 -9.98
C PRO A 7 20.30 -5.94 -11.26
N VAL A 8 19.24 -5.26 -11.64
CA VAL A 8 18.74 -5.26 -13.03
C VAL A 8 19.84 -4.59 -13.86
N LEU A 9 20.77 -5.38 -14.38
CA LEU A 9 21.80 -4.89 -15.29
C LEU A 9 21.23 -4.91 -16.71
N LEU A 10 20.55 -3.82 -17.07
CA LEU A 10 20.22 -3.51 -18.45
C LEU A 10 21.54 -3.35 -19.21
N LEU A 11 21.80 -4.18 -20.22
CA LEU A 11 22.88 -3.94 -21.19
C LEU A 11 22.47 -2.73 -22.06
N LEU A 12 22.73 -1.54 -21.53
CA LEU A 12 22.47 -0.24 -22.14
C LEU A 12 23.72 0.23 -22.90
N CYS A 13 23.73 0.08 -24.22
CA CYS A 13 24.49 0.97 -25.10
C CYS A 13 23.63 2.16 -25.55
N ALA A 14 22.89 2.77 -24.62
CA ALA A 14 22.24 4.06 -24.82
C ALA A 14 22.02 4.73 -23.45
N CYS A 15 22.90 5.66 -23.06
CA CYS A 15 22.56 6.65 -22.06
C CYS A 15 21.40 7.49 -22.62
N GLY A 16 20.18 7.21 -22.18
CA GLY A 16 18.98 7.85 -22.71
C GLY A 16 18.93 9.33 -22.36
N ASN A 17 18.86 10.21 -23.37
CA ASN A 17 18.60 11.63 -23.18
C ASN A 17 17.08 11.87 -23.09
N LEU A 18 16.55 11.97 -21.87
CA LEU A 18 15.15 12.33 -21.63
C LEU A 18 14.90 13.79 -22.00
N SER A 19 13.81 14.06 -22.72
CA SER A 19 13.34 15.43 -22.95
C SER A 19 12.55 15.95 -21.74
N ASN A 20 12.38 17.27 -21.63
CA ASN A 20 11.52 17.87 -20.59
C ASN A 20 10.09 17.31 -20.63
N GLU A 21 9.58 17.01 -21.83
CA GLU A 21 8.27 16.37 -21.96
C GLU A 21 8.30 14.94 -21.41
N ASP A 22 9.35 14.15 -21.69
CA ASP A 22 9.45 12.80 -21.12
C ASP A 22 9.45 12.84 -19.58
N VAL A 23 10.11 13.84 -18.99
CA VAL A 23 10.09 14.07 -17.54
C VAL A 23 8.69 14.37 -17.04
N ALA A 24 7.92 15.24 -17.72
CA ALA A 24 6.55 15.56 -17.33
C ALA A 24 5.63 14.32 -17.29
N PHE A 25 5.79 13.38 -18.24
CA PHE A 25 5.07 12.10 -18.16
C PHE A 25 5.54 11.26 -16.96
N LEU A 26 6.85 11.17 -16.71
CA LEU A 26 7.39 10.36 -15.61
C LEU A 26 7.11 10.95 -14.21
N GLU A 27 6.87 12.25 -14.11
CA GLU A 27 6.45 12.96 -12.89
C GLU A 27 4.96 12.82 -12.59
N ALA A 28 4.16 12.34 -13.55
CA ALA A 28 2.75 12.01 -13.34
C ALA A 28 2.54 10.68 -12.61
N ILE A 29 3.60 9.89 -12.38
CA ILE A 29 3.55 8.67 -11.59
C ILE A 29 4.10 8.96 -10.18
N PRO A 30 3.34 8.66 -9.10
CA PRO A 30 3.81 8.90 -7.74
C PRO A 30 5.12 8.20 -7.43
N GLN A 31 5.93 8.85 -6.60
CA GLN A 31 7.14 8.27 -6.03
C GLN A 31 6.80 7.40 -4.83
N LYS A 32 7.70 6.47 -4.51
CA LYS A 32 7.58 5.52 -3.39
C LYS A 32 7.21 6.21 -2.08
N GLN A 33 7.91 7.29 -1.75
CA GLN A 33 7.72 8.01 -0.49
C GLN A 33 6.34 8.70 -0.40
N GLN A 34 5.66 8.90 -1.54
CA GLN A 34 4.35 9.55 -1.58
C GLN A 34 3.21 8.56 -1.33
N LEU A 35 3.41 7.28 -1.66
CA LEU A 35 2.42 6.21 -1.50
C LEU A 35 2.68 5.32 -0.27
N HIS A 36 3.70 5.62 0.53
CA HIS A 36 4.00 4.87 1.73
C HIS A 36 3.08 5.26 2.88
N VAL A 37 2.45 4.26 3.49
CA VAL A 37 1.76 4.35 4.77
C VAL A 37 2.81 4.60 5.87
N ALA A 38 2.63 5.67 6.63
CA ALA A 38 3.57 6.10 7.65
C ALA A 38 3.07 5.75 9.05
N ILE A 39 3.11 4.47 9.43
CA ILE A 39 2.78 4.06 10.79
C ILE A 39 3.87 4.59 11.76
N PRO A 40 3.54 5.45 12.74
CA PRO A 40 4.53 6.02 13.63
C PRO A 40 5.35 4.95 14.35
N GLN A 41 6.66 5.18 14.36
CA GLN A 41 7.61 4.34 15.07
C GLN A 41 7.61 4.76 16.54
N GLY A 42 6.79 4.12 17.37
CA GLY A 42 7.01 4.18 18.81
C GLY A 42 8.37 3.59 19.20
N SER A 43 8.81 3.88 20.42
CA SER A 43 10.09 3.43 20.97
C SER A 43 10.26 1.91 20.85
N THR A 44 11.42 1.49 20.33
CA THR A 44 11.82 0.07 20.23
C THR A 44 12.50 -0.46 21.48
N SER A 45 12.53 0.34 22.56
CA SER A 45 13.08 -0.10 23.85
C SER A 45 12.20 -1.22 24.43
N GLN A 46 12.85 -2.31 24.88
CA GLN A 46 12.18 -3.37 25.65
C GLN A 46 11.70 -2.79 27.00
N ASN A 47 10.55 -2.13 26.98
CA ASN A 47 9.92 -1.64 28.18
C ASN A 47 9.19 -2.81 28.84
N LEU A 48 9.41 -3.01 30.15
CA LEU A 48 8.56 -3.88 30.96
C LEU A 48 7.20 -3.18 31.10
N CYS A 49 6.25 -3.52 30.24
CA CYS A 49 4.93 -2.91 30.24
C CYS A 49 4.08 -3.44 31.41
N THR A 50 3.62 -2.54 32.28
CA THR A 50 2.84 -2.88 33.48
C THR A 50 1.53 -3.62 33.15
N ASN A 51 0.80 -3.18 32.13
CA ASN A 51 -0.45 -3.82 31.69
C ASN A 51 -0.26 -4.73 30.47
N GLY A 52 0.98 -5.09 30.12
CA GLY A 52 1.30 -5.82 28.90
C GLY A 52 1.54 -4.94 27.67
N ALA A 53 2.00 -5.56 26.59
CA ALA A 53 2.27 -4.90 25.32
C ALA A 53 1.01 -4.85 24.45
N ALA A 54 0.90 -3.81 23.63
CA ALA A 54 -0.15 -3.69 22.62
C ALA A 54 0.20 -4.54 21.39
N ASP A 55 -0.26 -5.79 21.35
CA ASP A 55 -0.03 -6.69 20.20
C ASP A 55 -0.70 -6.14 18.92
N VAL A 56 -1.86 -5.50 19.05
CA VAL A 56 -2.60 -4.86 17.95
C VAL A 56 -1.75 -3.78 17.26
N TYR A 57 -0.99 -2.99 18.06
CA TYR A 57 -0.03 -2.02 17.56
C TYR A 57 1.10 -2.66 16.72
N ALA A 58 1.60 -3.84 17.12
CA ALA A 58 2.58 -4.56 16.32
C ALA A 58 1.98 -5.07 14.99
N SER A 59 0.70 -5.47 14.99
CA SER A 59 -0.01 -5.85 13.77
C SER A 59 -0.16 -4.66 12.81
N ALA A 60 -0.47 -3.46 13.29
CA ALA A 60 -0.54 -2.27 12.43
C ALA A 60 0.78 -2.03 11.66
N LYS A 61 1.92 -2.19 12.35
CA LYS A 61 3.25 -2.06 11.72
C LYS A 61 3.49 -3.14 10.66
N SER A 62 3.15 -4.38 10.99
CA SER A 62 3.30 -5.52 10.07
C SER A 62 2.46 -5.30 8.81
N THR A 63 1.19 -4.96 8.98
CA THR A 63 0.25 -4.67 7.88
C THR A 63 0.72 -3.47 7.06
N GLY A 64 1.10 -2.35 7.69
CA GLY A 64 1.64 -1.19 6.98
C GLY A 64 2.91 -1.52 6.17
N THR A 65 3.78 -2.38 6.71
CA THR A 65 4.96 -2.89 5.99
C THR A 65 4.57 -3.72 4.77
N SER A 66 3.55 -4.58 4.88
CA SER A 66 3.04 -5.36 3.76
C SER A 66 2.40 -4.49 2.66
N ILE A 67 1.63 -3.45 3.05
CA ILE A 67 1.10 -2.47 2.08
C ILE A 67 2.24 -1.74 1.37
N ASN A 68 3.21 -1.24 2.14
CA ASN A 68 4.37 -0.53 1.58
C ASN A 68 5.23 -1.43 0.68
N ALA A 69 5.33 -2.72 0.99
CA ALA A 69 5.98 -3.70 0.14
C ALA A 69 5.26 -3.87 -1.21
N GLY A 70 3.93 -3.90 -1.21
CA GLY A 70 3.14 -3.90 -2.44
C GLY A 70 3.36 -2.64 -3.28
N VAL A 71 3.35 -1.47 -2.64
CA VAL A 71 3.67 -0.17 -3.28
C VAL A 71 5.09 -0.15 -3.85
N ASP A 72 6.06 -0.71 -3.13
CA ASP A 72 7.46 -0.77 -3.57
C ASP A 72 7.64 -1.54 -4.87
N ASP A 73 6.96 -2.68 -5.00
CA ASP A 73 7.02 -3.51 -6.21
C ASP A 73 6.48 -2.74 -7.42
N ILE A 74 5.43 -1.93 -7.22
CA ILE A 74 4.84 -1.06 -8.25
C ILE A 74 5.81 0.04 -8.66
N VAL A 75 6.40 0.75 -7.69
CA VAL A 75 7.28 1.90 -7.98
C VAL A 75 8.62 1.44 -8.55
N ALA A 76 9.12 0.26 -8.18
CA ALA A 76 10.35 -0.29 -8.75
C ALA A 76 10.27 -0.43 -10.29
N LEU A 77 9.08 -0.73 -10.81
CA LEU A 77 8.81 -0.80 -12.24
C LEU A 77 8.83 0.60 -12.90
N VAL A 78 8.31 1.62 -12.21
CA VAL A 78 8.41 3.04 -12.63
C VAL A 78 9.87 3.49 -12.68
N ASP A 79 10.65 3.13 -11.66
CA ASP A 79 12.08 3.44 -11.59
C ASP A 79 12.88 2.73 -12.70
N ALA A 80 12.40 1.58 -13.20
CA ALA A 80 12.99 0.94 -14.37
C ALA A 80 12.70 1.73 -15.66
N ILE A 81 11.47 2.23 -15.82
CA ILE A 81 11.06 3.04 -17.00
C ILE A 81 11.83 4.36 -17.04
N ARG A 82 12.07 4.99 -15.88
CA ARG A 82 12.88 6.22 -15.76
C ARG A 82 14.32 6.09 -16.27
N LYS A 83 14.84 4.85 -16.41
CA LYS A 83 16.21 4.59 -16.89
C LYS A 83 16.30 4.44 -18.41
N VAL A 84 15.18 4.44 -19.12
CA VAL A 84 15.13 4.22 -20.57
C VAL A 84 14.37 5.33 -21.27
N THR A 85 14.84 5.74 -22.44
CA THR A 85 14.10 6.68 -23.30
C THR A 85 12.88 6.00 -23.91
N PRO A 86 11.77 6.73 -24.12
CA PRO A 86 10.65 6.24 -24.90
C PRO A 86 11.11 5.76 -26.27
N THR A 87 10.58 4.63 -26.72
CA THR A 87 10.79 4.10 -28.08
C THR A 87 9.92 4.86 -29.09
N THR A 88 8.79 5.42 -28.64
CA THR A 88 7.93 6.28 -29.47
C THR A 88 7.44 7.47 -28.66
N ARG A 89 7.37 8.62 -29.33
CA ARG A 89 6.89 9.89 -28.77
C ARG A 89 5.85 10.47 -29.71
N ASP A 90 4.65 10.72 -29.20
CA ASP A 90 3.64 11.54 -29.88
C ASP A 90 3.43 12.85 -29.11
N VAL A 91 2.48 13.69 -29.53
CA VAL A 91 2.21 14.98 -28.86
C VAL A 91 1.78 14.77 -27.41
N ASP A 92 0.87 13.81 -27.18
CA ASP A 92 0.23 13.58 -25.88
C ASP A 92 0.39 12.13 -25.39
N SER A 93 1.36 11.39 -25.94
CA SER A 93 1.67 10.04 -25.49
C SER A 93 3.16 9.71 -25.53
N ARG A 94 3.55 8.75 -24.70
CA ARG A 94 4.88 8.15 -24.68
C ARG A 94 4.75 6.65 -24.60
N THR A 95 5.54 5.95 -25.42
CA THR A 95 5.61 4.49 -25.40
C THR A 95 7.04 4.08 -25.11
N TRP A 96 7.22 3.14 -24.19
CA TRP A 96 8.48 2.46 -23.93
C TRP A 96 8.33 0.98 -24.27
N GLY A 97 9.31 0.45 -25.00
CA GLY A 97 9.34 -0.94 -25.44
C GLY A 97 8.82 -1.14 -26.87
N PRO A 98 8.55 -2.39 -27.28
CA PRO A 98 8.57 -3.57 -26.42
C PRO A 98 9.97 -3.97 -25.97
N PHE A 99 10.10 -4.38 -24.70
CA PHE A 99 11.33 -4.92 -24.14
C PHE A 99 11.16 -6.39 -23.81
N PRO A 100 12.14 -7.26 -24.07
CA PRO A 100 12.08 -8.63 -23.60
C PRO A 100 12.11 -8.65 -22.06
N ASP A 101 11.23 -9.44 -21.44
CA ASP A 101 11.32 -9.74 -20.02
C ASP A 101 12.50 -10.70 -19.78
N LYS A 102 13.43 -10.28 -18.92
CA LYS A 102 14.63 -11.06 -18.58
C LYS A 102 14.30 -12.30 -17.75
N ASP A 103 13.22 -12.26 -16.97
CA ASP A 103 12.87 -13.32 -16.03
C ASP A 103 11.87 -14.32 -16.66
N HIS A 104 11.23 -13.93 -17.77
CA HIS A 104 10.22 -14.73 -18.46
C HIS A 104 10.49 -14.81 -19.97
N ALA A 105 11.18 -15.88 -20.39
CA ALA A 105 11.53 -16.09 -21.79
C ALA A 105 10.30 -16.02 -22.71
N GLY A 106 10.41 -15.24 -23.78
CA GLY A 106 9.34 -15.05 -24.78
C GLY A 106 8.22 -14.09 -24.36
N VAL A 107 8.34 -13.42 -23.21
CA VAL A 107 7.44 -12.34 -22.79
C VAL A 107 8.05 -11.00 -23.14
N PHE A 108 7.21 -10.08 -23.61
CA PHE A 108 7.58 -8.71 -23.95
C PHE A 108 6.73 -7.74 -23.15
N ILE A 109 7.38 -6.71 -22.59
CA ILE A 109 6.77 -5.67 -21.77
C ILE A 109 6.71 -4.37 -22.58
N GLN A 110 5.57 -3.68 -22.49
CA GLN A 110 5.36 -2.37 -23.06
C GLN A 110 4.75 -1.46 -22.00
N VAL A 111 5.15 -0.19 -22.02
CA VAL A 111 4.55 0.86 -21.22
C VAL A 111 4.01 1.91 -22.16
N VAL A 112 2.75 2.29 -21.97
CA VAL A 112 2.11 3.38 -22.69
C VAL A 112 1.62 4.39 -21.67
N MET A 113 1.97 5.65 -21.87
CA MET A 113 1.42 6.77 -21.11
C MET A 113 0.76 7.75 -22.05
N SER A 114 -0.40 8.25 -21.67
CA SER A 114 -1.09 9.34 -22.36
C SER A 114 -1.48 10.43 -21.37
N ARG A 115 -1.67 11.66 -21.88
CA ARG A 115 -2.21 12.78 -21.11
C ARG A 115 -3.46 13.33 -21.78
N GLU A 116 -4.39 13.80 -20.96
CA GLU A 116 -5.55 14.57 -21.39
C GLU A 116 -5.35 16.04 -20.99
N LEU A 117 -5.66 16.94 -21.93
CA LEU A 117 -5.52 18.37 -21.77
C LEU A 117 -6.91 19.02 -21.56
N ASP A 118 -6.95 20.10 -20.80
CA ASP A 118 -8.15 20.91 -20.65
C ASP A 118 -8.31 21.92 -21.81
N ALA A 119 -9.32 22.79 -21.73
CA ALA A 119 -9.58 23.80 -22.76
C ALA A 119 -8.42 24.81 -22.93
N SER A 120 -7.60 25.03 -21.88
CA SER A 120 -6.40 25.86 -21.89
C SER A 120 -5.14 25.11 -22.34
N ARG A 121 -5.25 23.84 -22.76
CA ARG A 121 -4.13 22.95 -23.10
C ARG A 121 -3.23 22.62 -21.91
N THR A 122 -3.77 22.67 -20.69
CA THR A 122 -3.06 22.25 -19.49
C THR A 122 -3.38 20.78 -19.21
N PRO A 123 -2.36 19.93 -18.99
CA PRO A 123 -2.59 18.55 -18.58
C PRO A 123 -3.36 18.48 -17.26
N TRP A 124 -4.45 17.72 -17.24
CA TRP A 124 -5.25 17.52 -16.02
C TRP A 124 -5.40 16.05 -15.64
N ARG A 125 -5.13 15.13 -16.57
CA ARG A 125 -5.15 13.69 -16.33
C ARG A 125 -4.04 12.99 -17.09
N PHE A 126 -3.41 12.02 -16.45
CA PHE A 126 -2.45 11.11 -17.05
C PHE A 126 -2.92 9.67 -16.87
N ILE A 127 -2.81 8.87 -17.91
CA ILE A 127 -3.18 7.46 -17.92
C ILE A 127 -1.91 6.70 -18.28
N TYR A 128 -1.60 5.65 -17.52
CA TYR A 128 -0.47 4.80 -17.80
C TYR A 128 -0.83 3.33 -17.68
N THR A 129 -0.42 2.58 -18.68
CA THR A 129 -0.64 1.13 -18.75
C THR A 129 0.70 0.45 -18.95
N ILE A 130 0.96 -0.54 -18.13
CA ILE A 130 2.07 -1.46 -18.31
C ILE A 130 1.46 -2.79 -18.71
N SER A 131 1.80 -3.24 -19.91
CA SER A 131 1.26 -4.45 -20.50
C SER A 131 2.36 -5.44 -20.81
N ALA A 132 2.01 -6.72 -20.80
CA ALA A 132 2.89 -7.79 -21.22
C ALA A 132 2.20 -8.67 -22.28
N ALA A 133 2.98 -9.23 -23.19
CA ALA A 133 2.51 -10.13 -24.23
C ALA A 133 3.45 -11.31 -24.39
N ARG A 134 2.90 -12.47 -24.77
CA ARG A 134 3.65 -13.58 -25.35
C ARG A 134 3.24 -13.70 -26.83
N PRO A 135 4.00 -13.12 -27.78
CA PRO A 135 3.65 -13.17 -29.20
C PRO A 135 3.40 -14.61 -29.68
N PRO A 136 2.40 -14.84 -30.56
CA PRO A 136 1.57 -13.85 -31.25
C PRO A 136 0.37 -13.33 -30.44
N GLY A 137 0.29 -13.61 -29.13
CA GLY A 137 -0.78 -13.12 -28.26
C GLY A 137 -0.82 -11.59 -28.11
N ALA A 138 -1.98 -11.09 -27.69
CA ALA A 138 -2.18 -9.66 -27.41
C ALA A 138 -1.43 -9.19 -26.15
N TYR A 139 -1.18 -7.88 -26.08
CA TYR A 139 -0.73 -7.24 -24.85
C TYR A 139 -1.88 -7.20 -23.85
N LEU A 140 -1.67 -7.80 -22.68
CA LEU A 140 -2.57 -7.75 -21.55
C LEU A 140 -2.04 -6.74 -20.53
N PRO A 141 -2.89 -5.85 -19.99
CA PRO A 141 -2.48 -4.92 -18.94
C PRO A 141 -2.11 -5.71 -17.68
N ILE A 142 -0.95 -5.42 -17.10
CA ILE A 142 -0.49 -5.93 -15.81
C ILE A 142 -0.69 -4.87 -14.73
N LEU A 143 -0.52 -3.60 -15.11
CA LEU A 143 -0.78 -2.45 -14.28
C LEU A 143 -1.48 -1.39 -15.11
N GLU A 144 -2.53 -0.82 -14.55
CA GLU A 144 -3.16 0.40 -15.05
C GLU A 144 -3.14 1.46 -13.96
N GLY A 145 -2.89 2.70 -14.34
CA GLY A 145 -2.95 3.81 -13.41
C GLY A 145 -3.52 5.05 -14.05
N GLU A 146 -4.22 5.81 -13.23
CA GLU A 146 -4.71 7.13 -13.59
C GLU A 146 -4.33 8.11 -12.51
N PHE A 147 -3.90 9.28 -12.96
CA PHE A 147 -3.51 10.40 -12.12
C PHE A 147 -4.25 11.65 -12.56
N PHE A 148 -4.75 12.42 -11.60
CA PHE A 148 -5.48 13.67 -11.80
C PHE A 148 -4.72 14.81 -11.10
N GLY A 149 -4.34 15.82 -11.87
CA GLY A 149 -3.57 16.97 -11.41
C GLY A 149 -2.41 17.33 -12.35
N ALA A 150 -1.63 18.33 -11.95
CA ALA A 150 -0.48 18.80 -12.72
C ALA A 150 0.80 17.97 -12.45
N GLN A 151 0.94 17.40 -11.24
CA GLN A 151 2.11 16.62 -10.81
C GLN A 151 1.69 15.55 -9.78
N ALA A 152 2.30 14.36 -9.82
CA ALA A 152 1.88 13.25 -8.94
C ALA A 152 1.94 13.56 -7.45
N SER A 153 2.83 14.46 -7.04
CA SER A 153 3.12 14.78 -5.65
C SER A 153 1.97 15.44 -4.87
N ASN A 154 0.96 15.96 -5.56
CA ASN A 154 -0.14 16.73 -4.95
C ASN A 154 -1.51 16.44 -5.57
N GLY A 155 -1.66 15.35 -6.32
CA GLY A 155 -2.92 15.02 -6.96
C GLY A 155 -3.55 13.74 -6.42
N ILE A 156 -4.54 13.27 -7.16
CA ILE A 156 -5.38 12.13 -6.81
C ILE A 156 -5.14 11.06 -7.86
N GLY A 157 -5.15 9.80 -7.48
CA GLY A 157 -5.06 8.75 -8.48
C GLY A 157 -5.48 7.39 -8.00
N ARG A 158 -5.47 6.48 -8.97
CA ARG A 158 -5.78 5.08 -8.77
C ARG A 158 -4.78 4.22 -9.51
N ILE A 159 -4.48 3.05 -8.96
CA ILE A 159 -3.65 2.02 -9.58
C ILE A 159 -4.42 0.72 -9.49
N THR A 160 -4.54 0.00 -10.61
CA THR A 160 -5.08 -1.35 -10.67
C THR A 160 -3.96 -2.30 -11.08
N LEU A 161 -3.78 -3.36 -10.31
CA LEU A 161 -2.86 -4.45 -10.62
C LEU A 161 -3.67 -5.64 -11.12
N HIS A 162 -3.37 -6.13 -12.31
CA HIS A 162 -4.11 -7.20 -13.00
C HIS A 162 -3.40 -8.54 -12.88
N PHE A 163 -3.50 -9.18 -11.72
CA PHE A 163 -2.84 -10.46 -11.47
C PHE A 163 -3.43 -11.62 -12.29
N GLU A 164 -4.70 -11.50 -12.69
CA GLU A 164 -5.35 -12.41 -13.63
C GLU A 164 -4.61 -12.47 -14.98
N ASN A 165 -4.10 -11.32 -15.44
CA ASN A 165 -3.36 -11.23 -16.70
C ASN A 165 -1.94 -11.76 -16.55
N SER A 166 -1.29 -11.50 -15.40
CA SER A 166 0.00 -12.13 -15.05
C SER A 166 -0.11 -13.66 -15.05
N THR A 167 -1.23 -14.19 -14.52
CA THR A 167 -1.51 -15.63 -14.52
C THR A 167 -1.71 -16.16 -15.93
N ALA A 168 -2.50 -15.48 -16.75
CA ALA A 168 -2.73 -15.88 -18.15
C ALA A 168 -1.43 -15.93 -18.98
N LEU A 169 -0.45 -15.08 -18.65
CA LEU A 169 0.85 -15.02 -19.34
C LEU A 169 1.90 -15.97 -18.76
N GLY A 170 1.62 -16.59 -17.60
CA GLY A 170 2.55 -17.44 -16.85
C GLY A 170 3.73 -16.66 -16.26
N ILE A 171 3.49 -15.41 -15.84
CA ILE A 171 4.48 -14.53 -15.19
C ILE A 171 4.13 -14.22 -13.73
N ASN A 172 3.07 -14.84 -13.21
CA ASN A 172 2.66 -14.71 -11.82
C ASN A 172 3.61 -15.48 -10.88
N LYS A 173 3.78 -14.97 -9.66
CA LYS A 173 4.39 -15.72 -8.56
C LYS A 173 3.35 -16.66 -7.94
N PRO A 174 3.78 -17.74 -7.26
CA PRO A 174 2.87 -18.66 -6.56
C PRO A 174 2.00 -18.00 -5.49
N THR A 175 2.41 -16.84 -4.97
CA THR A 175 1.70 -16.10 -3.93
C THR A 175 0.88 -14.93 -4.48
N ASP A 176 0.91 -14.70 -5.79
CA ASP A 176 0.12 -13.64 -6.40
C ASP A 176 -1.38 -14.02 -6.33
N PRO A 177 -2.26 -13.05 -6.06
CA PRO A 177 -3.69 -13.28 -6.09
C PRO A 177 -4.16 -13.59 -7.52
N THR A 178 -5.39 -14.06 -7.68
CA THR A 178 -5.97 -14.38 -9.00
C THR A 178 -6.92 -13.30 -9.53
N PHE A 179 -6.97 -12.14 -8.88
CA PHE A 179 -7.92 -11.05 -9.13
C PHE A 179 -7.22 -9.69 -8.99
N PRO A 180 -7.81 -8.61 -9.53
CA PRO A 180 -7.15 -7.32 -9.52
C PRO A 180 -7.16 -6.66 -8.14
N ALA A 181 -6.03 -6.07 -7.74
CA ALA A 181 -5.94 -5.23 -6.55
C ALA A 181 -6.01 -3.75 -6.95
N ARG A 182 -6.70 -2.93 -6.15
CA ARG A 182 -6.85 -1.49 -6.43
C ARG A 182 -6.28 -0.65 -5.31
N ILE A 183 -5.45 0.31 -5.67
CA ILE A 183 -4.93 1.32 -4.76
C ILE A 183 -5.55 2.65 -5.16
N PHE A 184 -6.08 3.39 -4.19
CA PHE A 184 -6.50 4.77 -4.38
C PHE A 184 -5.64 5.66 -3.48
N TYR A 185 -5.33 6.86 -3.95
CA TYR A 185 -4.60 7.84 -3.17
C TYR A 185 -5.11 9.25 -3.42
N ASP A 186 -5.12 10.05 -2.37
CA ASP A 186 -5.30 11.51 -2.41
C ASP A 186 -4.12 12.16 -1.68
N LEU A 187 -3.26 12.82 -2.45
CA LEU A 187 -2.08 13.53 -1.94
C LEU A 187 -2.27 15.05 -1.95
N SER A 188 -3.48 15.52 -2.30
CA SER A 188 -3.77 16.94 -2.54
C SER A 188 -4.01 17.75 -1.26
N GLY A 189 -4.30 17.06 -0.15
CA GLY A 189 -4.68 17.68 1.11
C GLY A 189 -3.90 17.19 2.33
N ASP A 190 -4.37 17.65 3.48
CA ASP A 190 -4.00 17.21 4.82
C ASP A 190 -5.31 16.80 5.54
N PRO A 191 -5.61 15.50 5.70
CA PRO A 191 -4.69 14.38 5.57
C PRO A 191 -4.43 13.95 4.12
N ARG A 192 -3.29 13.31 3.91
CA ARG A 192 -3.06 12.46 2.74
C ARG A 192 -3.68 11.10 2.99
N THR A 193 -4.38 10.56 2.00
CA THR A 193 -5.05 9.26 2.13
C THR A 193 -4.54 8.25 1.13
N ILE A 194 -4.42 7.00 1.57
CA ILE A 194 -4.09 5.84 0.74
C ILE A 194 -5.06 4.73 1.13
N SER A 195 -5.70 4.11 0.16
CA SER A 195 -6.49 2.90 0.38
C SER A 195 -6.07 1.77 -0.54
N LEU A 196 -6.14 0.55 -0.02
CA LEU A 196 -5.94 -0.68 -0.76
C LEU A 196 -7.22 -1.50 -0.62
N ASP A 197 -7.94 -1.62 -1.73
CA ASP A 197 -9.12 -2.47 -1.87
C ASP A 197 -8.67 -3.90 -2.19
N LEU A 198 -8.86 -4.79 -1.21
CA LEU A 198 -8.82 -6.24 -1.38
C LEU A 198 -10.22 -6.84 -1.16
N THR A 199 -11.16 -6.50 -2.06
CA THR A 199 -12.55 -7.01 -2.06
C THR A 199 -12.71 -8.49 -1.69
N ALA A 200 -13.86 -8.78 -1.05
CA ALA A 200 -14.22 -10.01 -0.34
C ALA A 200 -13.73 -11.34 -0.96
N GLY A 201 -12.91 -12.07 -0.18
CA GLY A 201 -12.49 -13.45 -0.45
C GLY A 201 -11.08 -13.59 -1.03
N VAL A 202 -10.32 -12.49 -1.15
CA VAL A 202 -8.99 -12.48 -1.79
C VAL A 202 -7.90 -12.04 -0.81
N ASN A 203 -6.89 -12.88 -0.63
CA ASN A 203 -5.67 -12.52 0.10
C ASN A 203 -4.59 -12.09 -0.90
N ALA A 204 -3.94 -10.96 -0.68
CA ALA A 204 -2.88 -10.43 -1.55
C ALA A 204 -1.82 -9.72 -0.70
N PHE A 205 -0.56 -9.68 -1.15
CA PHE A 205 0.55 -9.02 -0.42
C PHE A 205 0.77 -9.53 1.02
N GLY A 206 0.33 -10.76 1.32
CA GLY A 206 0.34 -11.30 2.69
C GLY A 206 -0.73 -10.68 3.61
N LEU A 207 -1.67 -9.94 3.03
CA LEU A 207 -2.84 -9.36 3.68
C LEU A 207 -4.07 -10.22 3.39
N ILE A 208 -5.05 -10.15 4.30
CA ILE A 208 -6.34 -10.79 4.11
C ILE A 208 -7.27 -9.87 3.32
N SER A 209 -8.38 -10.42 2.85
CA SER A 209 -9.42 -9.63 2.18
C SER A 209 -10.03 -8.59 3.14
N PHE A 210 -9.74 -7.32 2.89
CA PHE A 210 -10.21 -6.18 3.66
C PHE A 210 -9.96 -4.88 2.88
N ASP A 211 -10.75 -3.86 3.17
CA ASP A 211 -10.52 -2.51 2.63
C ASP A 211 -9.60 -1.75 3.57
N TYR A 212 -8.30 -1.78 3.27
CA TYR A 212 -7.29 -1.09 4.09
C TYR A 212 -7.28 0.40 3.76
N SER A 213 -7.22 1.25 4.77
CA SER A 213 -7.14 2.70 4.56
C SER A 213 -6.24 3.40 5.57
N TRP A 214 -5.42 4.32 5.09
CA TRP A 214 -4.55 5.16 5.89
C TRP A 214 -4.85 6.63 5.62
N ALA A 215 -4.99 7.42 6.68
CA ALA A 215 -5.00 8.88 6.64
C ALA A 215 -3.84 9.41 7.49
N GLY A 216 -2.87 10.05 6.85
CA GLY A 216 -1.68 10.62 7.51
C GLY A 216 -1.66 12.14 7.42
N TYR A 217 -1.41 12.79 8.56
CA TYR A 217 -1.44 14.23 8.69
C TYR A 217 -0.04 14.84 8.72
N ALA A 218 0.08 16.11 8.33
CA ALA A 218 1.35 16.82 8.27
C ALA A 218 2.03 17.01 9.64
N ASP A 219 1.26 17.03 10.73
CA ASP A 219 1.76 17.11 12.11
C ASP A 219 2.26 15.75 12.66
N GLY A 220 2.17 14.68 11.86
CA GLY A 220 2.67 13.34 12.16
C GLY A 220 1.67 12.39 12.80
N HIS A 221 0.43 12.81 13.07
CA HIS A 221 -0.61 11.88 13.49
C HIS A 221 -1.22 11.12 12.30
N GLY A 222 -1.94 10.04 12.57
CA GLY A 222 -2.63 9.31 11.51
C GLY A 222 -3.61 8.27 12.01
N GLN A 223 -4.46 7.81 11.10
CA GLN A 223 -5.45 6.77 11.32
C GLN A 223 -5.24 5.64 10.32
N PHE A 224 -5.31 4.40 10.82
CA PHE A 224 -5.19 3.19 10.02
C PHE A 224 -6.38 2.27 10.25
N ASP A 225 -7.10 1.96 9.19
CA ASP A 225 -8.11 0.92 9.14
C ASP A 225 -7.51 -0.31 8.47
N TYR A 226 -7.46 -1.42 9.19
CA TYR A 226 -6.83 -2.64 8.72
C TYR A 226 -7.44 -3.89 9.35
N ALA A 227 -7.19 -5.03 8.73
CA ALA A 227 -7.50 -6.31 9.34
C ALA A 227 -6.35 -7.31 9.26
N PHE A 228 -6.28 -8.21 10.24
CA PHE A 228 -5.30 -9.29 10.28
C PHE A 228 -5.92 -10.56 10.86
N PRO A 229 -5.41 -11.75 10.48
CA PRO A 229 -5.85 -13.00 11.09
C PRO A 229 -5.23 -13.13 12.49
N ASP A 230 -6.05 -13.39 13.50
CA ASP A 230 -5.59 -13.82 14.81
C ASP A 230 -5.42 -15.35 14.82
N ALA A 231 -4.17 -15.79 14.80
CA ALA A 231 -3.83 -17.21 14.82
C ALA A 231 -4.22 -17.92 16.13
N LYS A 232 -4.43 -17.19 17.24
CA LYS A 232 -4.79 -17.77 18.54
C LYS A 232 -6.28 -18.11 18.61
N SER A 233 -7.13 -17.18 18.18
CA SER A 233 -8.59 -17.36 18.18
C SER A 233 -9.12 -17.99 16.89
N GLY A 234 -8.35 -17.92 15.79
CA GLY A 234 -8.80 -18.26 14.44
C GLY A 234 -9.74 -17.21 13.83
N CYS A 235 -9.84 -16.04 14.46
CA CYS A 235 -10.69 -14.93 14.02
C CYS A 235 -9.93 -13.97 13.09
N THR A 236 -10.66 -13.06 12.47
CA THR A 236 -10.11 -11.88 11.81
C THR A 236 -10.40 -10.67 12.69
N ASP A 237 -9.36 -9.94 13.08
CA ASP A 237 -9.52 -8.69 13.82
C ASP A 237 -9.56 -7.53 12.84
N GLU A 238 -10.69 -6.84 12.79
CA GLU A 238 -10.90 -5.61 12.03
C GLU A 238 -10.66 -4.43 12.97
N VAL A 239 -9.67 -3.60 12.66
CA VAL A 239 -9.11 -2.61 13.58
C VAL A 239 -9.13 -1.22 12.96
N THR A 240 -9.63 -0.26 13.74
CA THR A 240 -9.43 1.17 13.49
C THR A 240 -8.46 1.70 14.55
N THR A 241 -7.29 2.14 14.11
CA THR A 241 -6.24 2.63 14.98
C THR A 241 -5.94 4.10 14.71
N PHE A 242 -5.81 4.88 15.76
CA PHE A 242 -5.24 6.23 15.73
C PHE A 242 -3.85 6.24 16.38
N PHE A 243 -2.93 7.00 15.78
CA PHE A 243 -1.60 7.28 16.31
C PHE A 243 -1.40 8.78 16.41
N ASN A 244 -0.80 9.24 17.50
CA ASN A 244 -0.22 10.58 17.55
C ASN A 244 1.20 10.59 16.95
N ALA A 245 1.78 11.77 16.80
CA ALA A 245 3.13 11.96 16.25
C ALA A 245 4.25 11.26 17.04
N GLN A 246 4.03 10.95 18.33
CA GLN A 246 4.98 10.25 19.19
C GLN A 246 4.82 8.72 19.12
N GLY A 247 3.82 8.22 18.41
CA GLY A 247 3.51 6.79 18.27
C GLY A 247 2.69 6.19 19.42
N ALA A 248 2.28 7.00 20.39
CA ALA A 248 1.20 6.60 21.30
C ALA A 248 -0.11 6.55 20.51
N GLY A 249 -0.99 5.64 20.88
CA GLY A 249 -2.19 5.41 20.09
C GLY A 249 -3.35 4.87 20.89
N ARG A 250 -4.46 4.74 20.17
CA ARG A 250 -5.66 4.07 20.61
C ARG A 250 -6.25 3.30 19.45
N ASP A 251 -6.86 2.16 19.74
CA ASP A 251 -7.59 1.39 18.76
C ASP A 251 -8.97 0.99 19.27
N VAL A 252 -9.80 0.68 18.29
CA VAL A 252 -10.99 -0.14 18.48
C VAL A 252 -10.86 -1.29 17.50
N PHE A 253 -11.01 -2.53 17.98
CA PHE A 253 -11.09 -3.68 17.10
C PHE A 253 -12.31 -4.55 17.36
N ARG A 254 -12.71 -5.28 16.32
CA ARG A 254 -13.79 -6.25 16.32
C ARG A 254 -13.25 -7.59 15.85
N ALA A 255 -13.42 -8.63 16.66
CA ALA A 255 -13.07 -9.98 16.27
C ALA A 255 -14.21 -10.63 15.46
N ARG A 256 -13.89 -11.14 14.28
CA ARG A 256 -14.81 -11.86 13.40
C ARG A 256 -14.40 -13.32 13.29
N CYS A 257 -15.19 -14.21 13.87
CA CYS A 257 -14.90 -15.64 13.98
C CYS A 257 -15.92 -16.43 13.14
N GLY A 258 -15.64 -16.58 11.84
CA GLY A 258 -16.60 -17.15 10.89
C GLY A 258 -17.80 -16.21 10.67
N SER A 259 -19.01 -16.67 11.00
CA SER A 259 -20.23 -15.85 10.94
C SER A 259 -20.52 -15.05 12.21
N LEU A 260 -19.76 -15.28 13.29
CA LEU A 260 -19.90 -14.56 14.55
C LEU A 260 -19.04 -13.30 14.52
N LEU A 261 -19.65 -12.16 14.83
CA LEU A 261 -18.97 -10.88 15.03
C LEU A 261 -19.09 -10.51 16.51
N TYR A 262 -17.95 -10.31 17.17
CA TYR A 262 -17.89 -9.82 18.54
C TYR A 262 -17.92 -8.29 18.55
N GLY A 263 -18.30 -7.73 19.70
CA GLY A 263 -18.38 -6.28 19.88
C GLY A 263 -17.00 -5.61 19.90
N ASP A 264 -17.01 -4.31 20.23
CA ASP A 264 -15.81 -3.49 20.27
C ASP A 264 -14.91 -3.86 21.47
N VAL A 265 -13.63 -4.11 21.20
CA VAL A 265 -12.54 -4.06 22.19
C VAL A 265 -11.78 -2.76 21.99
N LYS A 266 -11.41 -2.09 23.07
CA LYS A 266 -10.70 -0.81 23.02
C LYS A 266 -9.36 -0.91 23.71
N GLN A 267 -8.31 -0.44 23.07
CA GLN A 267 -6.98 -0.39 23.67
C GLN A 267 -6.36 0.99 23.50
N CYS A 268 -5.47 1.36 24.43
CA CYS A 268 -4.60 2.51 24.30
C CYS A 268 -3.19 2.13 24.73
N TRP A 269 -2.20 2.77 24.10
CA TRP A 269 -0.79 2.56 24.42
C TRP A 269 -0.01 3.86 24.43
N ASP A 270 1.09 3.85 25.18
CA ASP A 270 2.08 4.91 25.17
C ASP A 270 3.04 4.81 23.97
N ALA A 271 3.95 5.76 23.83
CA ALA A 271 4.93 5.76 22.75
C ALA A 271 5.84 4.51 22.75
N GLY A 272 5.93 3.75 23.85
CA GLY A 272 6.67 2.48 23.92
C GLY A 272 5.88 1.26 23.49
N GLY A 273 4.60 1.42 23.10
CA GLY A 273 3.72 0.29 22.80
C GLY A 273 3.24 -0.46 24.05
N CYS A 274 3.35 0.15 25.24
CA CYS A 274 2.82 -0.42 26.47
C CYS A 274 1.37 -0.02 26.67
N LEU A 275 0.51 -0.99 27.01
CA LEU A 275 -0.90 -0.75 27.26
C LEU A 275 -1.09 0.20 28.44
N THR A 276 -1.80 1.29 28.22
CA THR A 276 -2.22 2.26 29.25
C THR A 276 -3.69 2.11 29.60
N PHE A 277 -4.49 1.55 28.70
CA PHE A 277 -5.90 1.25 28.90
C PHE A 277 -6.33 0.05 28.05
N VAL A 278 -7.19 -0.80 28.61
CA VAL A 278 -7.90 -1.87 27.91
C VAL A 278 -9.33 -1.90 28.42
N ASP A 279 -10.29 -1.99 27.50
CA ASP A 279 -11.68 -2.38 27.76
C ASP A 279 -12.02 -3.53 26.81
N ASP A 280 -11.99 -4.74 27.35
CA ASP A 280 -12.15 -5.97 26.60
C ASP A 280 -13.18 -6.88 27.28
N PRO A 281 -14.45 -6.79 26.87
CA PRO A 281 -15.52 -7.58 27.46
C PRO A 281 -15.48 -9.07 27.05
N PHE A 282 -14.54 -9.49 26.19
CA PHE A 282 -14.45 -10.84 25.65
C PHE A 282 -13.17 -11.58 26.06
N GLY A 283 -12.15 -10.87 26.52
CA GLY A 283 -10.87 -11.42 26.93
C GLY A 283 -9.94 -11.80 25.78
N PHE A 284 -10.06 -11.15 24.62
CA PHE A 284 -9.19 -11.40 23.45
C PHE A 284 -7.77 -10.84 23.64
N THR A 285 -7.65 -9.76 24.37
CA THR A 285 -6.40 -9.09 24.72
C THR A 285 -5.58 -10.02 25.62
N PRO A 286 -4.33 -10.36 25.28
CA PRO A 286 -3.53 -11.29 26.08
C PRO A 286 -3.38 -10.88 27.55
N ALA A 287 -3.33 -9.58 27.83
CA ALA A 287 -3.29 -9.04 29.18
C ALA A 287 -4.52 -9.39 30.05
N CYS A 288 -5.66 -9.69 29.42
CA CYS A 288 -6.89 -10.11 30.09
C CYS A 288 -6.93 -11.61 30.45
N LEU A 289 -5.93 -12.40 30.03
CA LEU A 289 -5.82 -13.84 30.34
C LEU A 289 -7.09 -14.66 29.99
N GLY A 290 -7.79 -14.29 28.91
CA GLY A 290 -8.98 -15.01 28.44
C GLY A 290 -10.27 -14.70 29.21
N LEU A 291 -10.30 -13.64 30.03
CA LEU A 291 -11.48 -13.22 30.78
C LEU A 291 -11.87 -11.78 30.42
N PRO A 292 -13.15 -11.38 30.53
CA PRO A 292 -13.54 -9.98 30.39
C PRO A 292 -12.74 -9.10 31.36
N CYS A 293 -12.15 -8.01 30.87
CA CYS A 293 -11.27 -7.18 31.69
C CYS A 293 -11.30 -5.69 31.33
N ILE A 294 -11.09 -4.86 32.35
CA ILE A 294 -10.78 -3.43 32.20
C ILE A 294 -9.45 -3.19 32.93
N LEU A 295 -8.44 -2.69 32.22
CA LEU A 295 -7.11 -2.41 32.77
C LEU A 295 -6.74 -0.94 32.55
N GLY A 296 -5.95 -0.38 33.46
CA GLY A 296 -5.43 0.98 33.32
C GLY A 296 -6.50 2.07 33.42
N THR A 297 -6.31 3.20 32.72
CA THR A 297 -7.23 4.34 32.76
C THR A 297 -7.43 5.00 31.40
N LEU A 298 -8.69 5.22 31.02
CA LEU A 298 -9.07 5.88 29.76
C LEU A 298 -8.47 7.28 29.63
N ALA A 299 -8.19 7.97 30.74
CA ALA A 299 -7.58 9.30 30.73
C ALA A 299 -6.13 9.30 30.19
N GLN A 300 -5.48 8.14 30.08
CA GLN A 300 -4.16 7.97 29.48
C GLN A 300 -4.21 7.69 27.97
N CYS A 301 -5.39 7.56 27.39
CA CYS A 301 -5.53 7.45 25.95
C CYS A 301 -5.20 8.78 25.28
N PRO A 302 -4.45 8.79 24.17
CA PRO A 302 -4.29 9.99 23.36
C PRO A 302 -5.66 10.54 22.96
N ALA A 303 -5.80 11.87 23.03
CA ALA A 303 -6.96 12.54 22.45
C ALA A 303 -7.00 12.21 20.96
N GLY A 304 -8.12 11.65 20.50
CA GLY A 304 -8.38 11.47 19.09
C GLY A 304 -8.87 12.78 18.47
N ILE A 305 -8.92 12.79 17.14
CA ILE A 305 -9.63 13.80 16.35
C ILE A 305 -11.12 13.76 16.71
#